data_AF-A0A2E9Q6L5-F1
#
_entry.id   AF-A0A2E9Q6L5-F1
#
_cell.length_a   1.000
_cell.length_b   1.000
_cell.length_c   1.000
_cell.angle_alpha   90.00
_cell.angle_beta   90.00
_cell.angle_gamma   90.00
#
_symmetry.space_group_name_H-M   'P 1'
#
loop_
_entity.id
_entity.type
_entity.pdbx_description
1 polymer ?
#
loop_
_entity_poly.entity_id
_entity_poly.type
_entity_poly.pdbx_seq_one_letter_code
_entity_poly.pdbx_strand_id
1 'polypeptide(L)'
;MDIILSFLRRFMGLKSFIGRILALPGVFLMVSCLGMPDIPEKHYLKDYYFTGFSVQILGKASIPPSIMTREYDGESRREFVNFDERLEICREKAVLQADSKWLSITEDDPNTQFEWIRRLDLGAKGSWTSCLEDAETRYMLFDYPSSCIVVRQYPCDPAYY
;
A
#
# COMPACT_ATOMS: atom_id res chain seq x y z
N MET A 1 41.88 28.84 39.21
CA MET A 1 42.55 30.09 38.78
C MET A 1 44.04 29.86 38.93
N ASP A 2 44.80 30.42 38.01
CA ASP A 2 46.27 30.45 37.90
C ASP A 2 46.95 29.23 37.25
N ILE A 3 47.85 29.35 36.27
CA ILE A 3 48.39 30.47 35.49
C ILE A 3 48.92 29.83 34.18
N ILE A 4 48.71 30.52 33.08
CA ILE A 4 49.24 30.21 31.74
C ILE A 4 50.68 30.75 31.66
N LEU A 5 51.47 30.20 30.72
CA LEU A 5 52.63 30.82 30.05
C LEU A 5 54.02 30.57 30.65
N SER A 6 54.79 29.75 29.93
CA SER A 6 55.83 30.23 28.98
C SER A 6 57.14 29.47 29.15
N PHE A 7 57.64 28.98 28.01
CA PHE A 7 59.03 29.08 27.50
C PHE A 7 59.22 27.96 26.47
N LEU A 8 58.78 28.17 25.23
CA LEU A 8 59.62 28.69 24.14
C LEU A 8 61.03 28.06 24.05
N ARG A 9 61.18 27.32 22.94
CA ARG A 9 62.34 27.25 22.04
C ARG A 9 63.55 26.44 22.46
N ARG A 10 63.71 25.30 21.79
CA ARG A 10 64.89 24.87 20.99
C ARG A 10 64.60 23.43 20.53
N PHE A 11 64.62 23.01 19.27
CA PHE A 11 65.37 23.45 18.10
C PHE A 11 64.57 23.13 16.83
N MET A 12 64.73 24.00 15.83
CA MET A 12 64.30 23.82 14.46
C MET A 12 65.06 22.66 13.80
N GLY A 13 64.33 21.79 13.11
CA GLY A 13 64.83 20.87 12.07
C GLY A 13 63.83 20.88 10.92
N LEU A 14 64.14 21.72 9.93
CA LEU A 14 63.32 22.10 8.78
C LEU A 14 63.37 21.04 7.65
N LYS A 15 62.22 20.78 7.02
CA LYS A 15 61.91 20.34 5.62
C LYS A 15 60.81 19.28 5.64
N SER A 16 59.52 19.64 5.58
CA SER A 16 58.73 19.96 4.37
C SER A 16 58.83 18.88 3.28
N PHE A 17 57.79 18.05 3.13
CA PHE A 17 57.02 17.89 1.88
C PHE A 17 55.79 16.98 2.09
N ILE A 18 54.61 17.61 2.01
CA ILE A 18 53.27 17.15 1.55
C ILE A 18 53.09 15.64 1.26
N GLY A 19 52.12 15.00 1.94
CA GLY A 19 51.64 13.67 1.55
C GLY A 19 50.55 13.04 2.43
N ARG A 20 49.28 13.40 2.16
CA ARG A 20 48.05 12.60 2.34
C ARG A 20 47.71 12.02 3.73
N ILE A 21 46.78 12.69 4.39
CA ILE A 21 45.87 12.15 5.42
C ILE A 21 44.92 11.15 4.74
N LEU A 22 44.97 9.87 5.12
CA LEU A 22 43.87 8.92 4.93
C LEU A 22 43.14 8.81 6.27
N ALA A 23 42.10 9.63 6.42
CA ALA A 23 41.07 9.45 7.42
C ALA A 23 40.17 8.28 6.98
N LEU A 24 39.97 7.32 7.88
CA LEU A 24 38.96 6.28 7.79
C LEU A 24 37.58 6.91 8.10
N PRO A 25 36.59 6.87 7.19
CA PRO A 25 35.18 7.02 7.55
C PRO A 25 34.59 5.62 7.75
N GLY A 26 33.85 5.33 8.82
CA GLY A 26 32.54 5.93 9.06
C GLY A 26 31.47 5.00 8.47
N VAL A 27 31.23 3.86 9.12
CA VAL A 27 30.09 2.98 8.77
C VAL A 27 28.86 3.55 9.45
N PHE A 28 28.26 4.55 8.81
CA PHE A 28 26.93 5.02 9.10
C PHE A 28 25.96 4.02 8.45
N LEU A 29 25.28 3.21 9.26
CA LEU A 29 24.17 2.37 8.82
C LEU A 29 23.02 3.28 8.35
N MET A 30 23.04 3.63 7.06
CA MET A 30 21.89 4.18 6.35
C MET A 30 20.82 3.08 6.29
N VAL A 31 19.83 3.16 7.19
CA VAL A 31 18.54 2.52 7.00
C VAL A 31 17.98 3.08 5.69
N SER A 32 18.11 2.32 4.61
CA SER A 32 17.43 2.63 3.36
C SER A 32 15.94 2.53 3.61
N CYS A 33 15.28 3.67 3.86
CA CYS A 33 13.88 3.81 3.54
C CYS A 33 13.77 3.47 2.05
N LEU A 34 13.33 2.25 1.75
CA LEU A 34 12.86 1.88 0.41
C LEU A 34 11.74 2.86 0.08
N GLY A 35 12.10 3.91 -0.66
CA GLY A 35 11.14 4.82 -1.26
C GLY A 35 10.15 3.97 -2.03
N MET A 36 8.87 4.16 -1.71
CA MET A 36 7.77 3.58 -2.47
C MET A 36 8.03 3.93 -3.95
N PRO A 37 8.11 2.95 -4.87
CA PRO A 37 8.44 3.24 -6.25
C PRO A 37 7.41 4.22 -6.80
N ASP A 38 7.88 5.32 -7.40
CA ASP A 38 7.03 6.32 -8.04
C ASP A 38 6.17 5.62 -9.11
N ILE A 39 4.88 5.44 -8.81
CA ILE A 39 3.92 4.86 -9.74
C ILE A 39 3.70 5.91 -10.83
N PRO A 40 4.00 5.60 -12.11
CA PRO A 40 3.90 6.60 -13.18
C PRO A 40 2.47 7.14 -13.29
N GLU A 41 2.29 8.47 -13.31
CA GLU A 41 1.00 9.18 -13.45
C GLU A 41 0.14 8.73 -14.64
N LYS A 42 0.71 7.99 -15.59
CA LYS A 42 0.05 7.51 -16.81
C LYS A 42 -0.51 6.09 -16.67
N HIS A 43 -0.41 5.48 -15.49
CA HIS A 43 -0.89 4.13 -15.21
C HIS A 43 -2.27 4.11 -14.53
N TYR A 44 -2.88 5.25 -14.22
CA TYR A 44 -4.23 5.31 -13.64
C TYR A 44 -5.39 4.90 -14.58
N LEU A 45 -5.13 4.30 -15.76
CA LEU A 45 -6.16 3.99 -16.76
C LEU A 45 -6.23 2.53 -17.21
N LYS A 46 -5.58 1.60 -16.50
CA LYS A 46 -5.90 0.17 -16.63
C LYS A 46 -6.22 -0.38 -15.26
N ASP A 47 -7.50 -0.68 -15.04
CA ASP A 47 -7.98 -1.29 -13.79
C ASP A 47 -7.40 -2.69 -13.53
N TYR A 48 -6.71 -3.28 -14.52
CA TYR A 48 -6.15 -4.63 -14.53
C TYR A 48 -4.72 -4.64 -15.08
N TYR A 49 -3.85 -5.43 -14.44
CA TYR A 49 -2.50 -5.72 -14.90
C TYR A 49 -2.25 -7.23 -14.82
N PHE A 50 -2.09 -7.86 -15.98
CA PHE A 50 -1.76 -9.27 -16.08
C PHE A 50 -0.25 -9.45 -16.11
N THR A 51 0.25 -10.33 -15.26
CA THR A 51 1.61 -10.85 -15.31
C THR A 51 1.53 -12.35 -15.60
N GLY A 52 2.61 -12.98 -16.08
CA GLY A 52 2.59 -14.42 -16.36
C GLY A 52 2.31 -15.34 -15.15
N PHE A 53 2.25 -14.80 -13.93
CA PHE A 53 2.06 -15.55 -12.69
C PHE A 53 0.99 -14.96 -11.75
N SER A 54 0.42 -13.80 -12.07
CA SER A 54 -0.54 -13.12 -11.20
C SER A 54 -1.30 -12.02 -11.93
N VAL A 55 -2.47 -11.67 -11.41
CA VAL A 55 -3.27 -10.53 -11.89
C VAL A 55 -3.31 -9.48 -10.79
N GLN A 56 -3.04 -8.22 -11.12
CA GLN A 56 -3.24 -7.11 -10.20
C GLN A 56 -4.45 -6.31 -10.63
N ILE A 57 -5.34 -6.00 -9.68
CA ILE A 57 -6.56 -5.25 -9.95
C ILE A 57 -6.66 -4.10 -8.96
N LEU A 58 -7.07 -2.95 -9.50
CA LEU A 58 -7.36 -1.77 -8.72
C LEU A 58 -8.79 -1.80 -8.22
N GLY A 59 -8.94 -1.78 -6.90
CA GLY A 59 -10.20 -1.59 -6.19
C GLY A 59 -10.34 -0.14 -5.75
N LYS A 60 -11.49 0.52 -5.98
CA LYS A 60 -11.75 1.89 -5.48
C LYS A 60 -13.06 1.97 -4.74
N ALA A 61 -13.06 2.60 -3.57
CA ALA A 61 -14.26 2.86 -2.78
C ALA A 61 -14.22 4.26 -2.15
N SER A 62 -15.40 4.84 -1.92
CA SER A 62 -15.53 6.12 -1.23
C SER A 62 -15.43 5.93 0.29
N ILE A 63 -14.76 6.86 0.95
CA ILE A 63 -14.72 6.88 2.42
C ILE A 63 -16.14 7.19 2.92
N PRO A 64 -16.73 6.36 3.79
CA PRO A 64 -18.09 6.59 4.27
C PRO A 64 -18.17 7.88 5.11
N PRO A 65 -19.38 8.45 5.29
CA PRO A 65 -19.57 9.59 6.20
C PRO A 65 -19.28 9.23 7.66
N SER A 66 -19.12 10.25 8.52
CA SER A 66 -18.91 10.07 9.97
C SER A 66 -20.14 9.55 10.72
N ILE A 67 -21.31 9.62 10.10
CA ILE A 67 -22.57 9.08 10.62
C ILE A 67 -23.02 8.01 9.63
N MET A 68 -23.07 6.76 10.08
CA MET A 68 -23.55 5.64 9.29
C MET A 68 -24.83 5.07 9.87
N THR A 69 -25.70 4.57 9.01
CA THR A 69 -26.87 3.78 9.42
C THR A 69 -26.47 2.31 9.38
N ARG A 70 -26.64 1.61 10.50
CA ARG A 70 -26.44 0.15 10.61
C ARG A 70 -27.75 -0.51 11.02
N GLU A 71 -27.97 -1.72 10.51
CA GLU A 71 -29.13 -2.53 10.89
C GLU A 71 -28.73 -3.55 11.95
N TYR A 72 -29.45 -3.54 13.06
CA TYR A 72 -29.31 -4.52 14.14
C TYR A 72 -30.69 -5.09 14.44
N ASP A 73 -30.85 -6.40 14.34
CA ASP A 73 -32.11 -7.09 14.65
C ASP A 73 -33.36 -6.50 13.94
N GLY A 74 -33.18 -5.96 12.73
CA GLY A 74 -34.24 -5.32 11.94
C GLY A 74 -34.49 -3.84 12.27
N GLU A 75 -33.75 -3.24 13.21
CA GLU A 75 -33.78 -1.81 13.52
C GLU A 75 -32.60 -1.06 12.91
N SER A 76 -32.88 0.02 12.18
CA SER A 76 -31.85 0.93 11.66
C SER A 76 -31.43 1.96 12.71
N ARG A 77 -30.16 1.95 13.10
CA ARG A 77 -29.57 2.90 14.06
C ARG A 77 -28.51 3.74 13.39
N ARG A 78 -28.47 5.04 13.73
CA ARG A 78 -27.39 5.95 13.30
C ARG A 78 -26.27 5.93 14.32
N GLU A 79 -25.08 5.61 13.88
CA GLU A 79 -23.89 5.50 14.73
C GLU A 79 -22.80 6.46 14.24
N PHE A 80 -22.09 7.04 15.20
CA PHE A 80 -20.88 7.81 14.90
C PHE A 80 -19.72 6.84 14.74
N VAL A 81 -19.05 6.96 13.61
CA VAL A 81 -17.98 6.06 13.20
C VAL A 81 -16.68 6.86 13.22
N ASN A 82 -15.68 6.37 13.93
CA ASN A 82 -14.40 7.07 14.03
C ASN A 82 -13.66 7.04 12.67
N PHE A 83 -12.61 7.85 12.53
CA PHE A 83 -11.91 7.96 11.25
C PHE A 83 -11.26 6.63 10.83
N ASP A 84 -10.61 5.93 11.75
CA ASP A 84 -9.91 4.66 11.46
C ASP A 84 -10.88 3.57 10.99
N GLU A 85 -12.04 3.46 11.64
CA GLU A 85 -13.10 2.53 11.26
C GLU A 85 -13.68 2.87 9.88
N ARG A 86 -13.81 4.16 9.53
CA ARG A 86 -14.21 4.58 8.18
C ARG A 86 -13.17 4.21 7.12
N LEU A 87 -11.88 4.29 7.46
CA LEU A 87 -10.81 3.85 6.55
C LEU A 87 -10.84 2.34 6.35
N GLU A 88 -11.11 1.56 7.39
CA GLU A 88 -11.23 0.10 7.28
C GLU A 88 -12.44 -0.29 6.43
N ILE A 89 -13.61 0.31 6.66
CA ILE A 89 -14.80 0.09 5.82
C ILE A 89 -14.51 0.45 4.36
N CYS A 90 -13.78 1.55 4.12
CA CYS A 90 -13.38 1.91 2.78
C CYS A 90 -12.49 0.81 2.16
N ARG A 91 -11.49 0.33 2.90
CA ARG A 91 -10.58 -0.73 2.48
C ARG A 91 -11.34 -1.99 2.08
N GLU A 92 -12.24 -2.47 2.93
CA GLU A 92 -13.06 -3.66 2.69
C GLU A 92 -13.88 -3.51 1.41
N LYS A 93 -14.53 -2.35 1.23
CA LYS A 93 -15.30 -2.07 0.00
C LYS A 93 -14.43 -1.97 -1.24
N ALA A 94 -13.23 -1.42 -1.12
CA ALA A 94 -12.30 -1.34 -2.24
C ALA A 94 -11.79 -2.75 -2.61
N VAL A 95 -11.53 -3.61 -1.62
CA VAL A 95 -11.19 -5.02 -1.82
C VAL A 95 -12.32 -5.74 -2.55
N LEU A 96 -13.56 -5.62 -2.06
CA LEU A 96 -14.75 -6.18 -2.70
C LEU A 96 -14.91 -5.71 -4.15
N GLN A 97 -14.59 -4.44 -4.42
CA GLN A 97 -14.62 -3.88 -5.77
C GLN A 97 -13.55 -4.50 -6.68
N ALA A 98 -12.36 -4.81 -6.15
CA ALA A 98 -11.32 -5.53 -6.88
C ALA A 98 -11.69 -7.00 -7.11
N ASP A 99 -12.29 -7.67 -6.12
CA ASP A 99 -12.70 -9.08 -6.21
C ASP A 99 -13.81 -9.26 -7.27
N SER A 100 -14.82 -8.39 -7.22
CA SER A 100 -15.91 -8.39 -8.22
C SER A 100 -15.42 -8.10 -9.64
N LYS A 101 -14.40 -7.25 -9.79
CA LYS A 101 -13.73 -7.03 -11.09
C LYS A 101 -13.05 -8.29 -11.60
N TRP A 102 -12.30 -8.98 -10.73
CA TRP A 102 -11.65 -10.25 -11.08
C TRP A 102 -12.67 -11.31 -11.49
N LEU A 103 -13.81 -11.40 -10.81
CA LEU A 103 -14.88 -12.34 -11.18
C LEU A 103 -15.64 -11.92 -12.44
N SER A 104 -15.69 -10.63 -12.77
CA SER A 104 -16.36 -10.18 -14.00
C SER A 104 -15.57 -10.50 -15.28
N ILE A 105 -14.31 -10.93 -15.15
CA ILE A 105 -13.44 -11.29 -16.28
C ILE A 105 -13.27 -12.80 -16.46
N THR A 106 -13.86 -13.64 -15.59
CA THR A 106 -13.91 -15.10 -15.78
C THR A 106 -14.84 -15.45 -16.93
N GLU A 107 -14.46 -16.44 -17.76
CA GLU A 107 -15.22 -16.78 -18.97
C GLU A 107 -16.50 -17.58 -18.66
N ASP A 108 -16.49 -18.38 -17.58
CA ASP A 108 -17.58 -19.32 -17.27
C ASP A 108 -18.78 -18.69 -16.53
N ASP A 109 -18.59 -17.54 -15.86
CA ASP A 109 -19.68 -16.83 -15.16
C ASP A 109 -19.64 -15.30 -15.38
N PRO A 110 -19.98 -14.83 -16.61
CA PRO A 110 -19.89 -13.43 -17.00
C PRO A 110 -21.07 -12.61 -16.43
N ASN A 111 -21.21 -12.57 -15.11
CA ASN A 111 -22.08 -11.62 -14.45
C ASN A 111 -21.48 -10.22 -14.53
N THR A 112 -22.36 -9.22 -14.57
CA THR A 112 -21.92 -7.82 -14.41
C THR A 112 -21.18 -7.66 -13.08
N GLN A 113 -20.18 -6.78 -13.03
CA GLN A 113 -19.48 -6.44 -11.81
C GLN A 113 -20.43 -6.13 -10.63
N PHE A 114 -21.53 -5.42 -10.92
CA PHE A 114 -22.55 -5.08 -9.91
C PHE A 114 -23.21 -6.32 -9.28
N GLU A 115 -23.53 -7.31 -10.10
CA GLU A 115 -24.10 -8.57 -9.60
C GLU A 115 -23.08 -9.35 -8.78
N TRP A 116 -21.80 -9.32 -9.15
CA TRP A 116 -20.74 -9.93 -8.34
C TRP A 116 -20.55 -9.25 -7.00
N ILE A 117 -20.60 -7.92 -6.93
CA ILE A 117 -20.58 -7.18 -5.65
C ILE A 117 -21.72 -7.68 -4.75
N ARG A 118 -22.95 -7.74 -5.29
CA ARG A 118 -24.12 -8.23 -4.53
C ARG A 118 -23.94 -9.66 -4.04
N ARG A 119 -23.43 -10.57 -4.88
CA ARG A 119 -23.22 -11.98 -4.52
C ARG A 119 -22.14 -12.14 -3.46
N LEU A 120 -21.03 -11.42 -3.58
CA LEU A 120 -19.95 -11.44 -2.60
C LEU A 120 -20.41 -10.87 -1.25
N ASP A 121 -21.20 -9.78 -1.25
CA ASP A 121 -21.82 -9.22 -0.03
C ASP A 121 -22.76 -10.23 0.67
N LEU A 122 -23.40 -11.12 -0.10
CA LEU A 122 -24.23 -12.22 0.41
C LEU A 122 -23.41 -13.48 0.79
N GLY A 123 -22.09 -13.44 0.67
CA GLY A 123 -21.20 -14.55 1.04
C GLY A 123 -21.13 -15.68 0.02
N ALA A 124 -21.36 -15.39 -1.27
CA ALA A 124 -21.22 -16.38 -2.34
C ALA A 124 -19.82 -17.02 -2.35
N LYS A 125 -19.78 -18.32 -2.69
CA LYS A 125 -18.55 -19.10 -2.85
C LYS A 125 -18.61 -19.91 -4.14
N GLY A 126 -17.45 -20.24 -4.69
CA GLY A 126 -17.29 -20.99 -5.94
C GLY A 126 -15.90 -21.60 -6.07
N SER A 127 -15.59 -22.12 -7.26
CA SER A 127 -14.24 -22.63 -7.60
C SER A 127 -13.16 -21.57 -7.34
N TRP A 128 -13.46 -20.31 -7.66
CA TRP A 128 -12.60 -19.13 -7.50
C TRP A 128 -12.34 -18.71 -6.05
N THR A 129 -13.05 -19.24 -5.05
CA THR A 129 -12.96 -18.76 -3.66
C THR A 129 -11.55 -18.86 -3.09
N SER A 130 -10.86 -19.98 -3.33
CA SER A 130 -9.48 -20.18 -2.88
C SER A 130 -8.54 -19.09 -3.43
N CYS A 131 -8.72 -18.71 -4.70
CA CYS A 131 -7.91 -17.66 -5.31
C CYS A 131 -8.10 -16.28 -4.64
N LEU A 132 -9.35 -15.94 -4.29
CA LEU A 132 -9.66 -14.67 -3.62
C LEU A 132 -9.17 -14.66 -2.17
N GLU A 133 -9.21 -15.80 -1.48
CA GLU A 133 -8.70 -15.97 -0.12
C GLU A 133 -7.16 -15.84 -0.08
N ASP A 134 -6.46 -16.36 -1.09
CA ASP A 134 -5.01 -16.26 -1.24
C ASP A 134 -4.54 -14.91 -1.82
N ALA A 135 -5.46 -14.02 -2.22
CA ALA A 135 -5.12 -12.74 -2.82
C ALA A 135 -4.57 -11.74 -1.80
N GLU A 136 -3.48 -11.07 -2.15
CA GLU A 136 -2.79 -10.11 -1.27
C GLU A 136 -3.13 -8.66 -1.63
N THR A 137 -3.38 -7.82 -0.63
CA THR A 137 -3.39 -6.36 -0.84
C THR A 137 -1.95 -5.84 -0.80
N ARG A 138 -1.40 -5.46 -1.95
CA ARG A 138 -0.02 -4.97 -2.07
C ARG A 138 0.13 -3.54 -1.58
N TYR A 139 -0.80 -2.67 -1.94
CA TYR A 139 -0.78 -1.26 -1.61
C TYR A 139 -2.17 -0.75 -1.28
N MET A 140 -2.21 0.22 -0.38
CA MET A 140 -3.39 1.05 -0.11
C MET A 140 -2.99 2.51 -0.32
N LEU A 141 -3.72 3.20 -1.18
CA LEU A 141 -3.55 4.62 -1.47
C LEU A 141 -4.80 5.36 -1.03
N PHE A 142 -4.63 6.54 -0.44
CA PHE A 142 -5.75 7.40 -0.08
C PHE A 142 -5.77 8.61 -0.98
N ASP A 143 -6.85 8.74 -1.76
CA ASP A 143 -7.18 9.96 -2.50
C ASP A 143 -8.04 10.83 -1.58
N TYR A 144 -7.38 11.35 -0.53
CA TYR A 144 -8.01 12.09 0.55
C TYR A 144 -8.66 13.39 0.03
N PRO A 145 -9.87 13.75 0.48
CA PRO A 145 -10.68 13.15 1.55
C PRO A 145 -11.74 12.13 1.07
N SER A 146 -11.70 11.72 -0.20
CA SER A 146 -12.89 11.18 -0.86
C SER A 146 -12.91 9.65 -0.99
N SER A 147 -11.75 9.03 -1.20
CA SER A 147 -11.70 7.62 -1.57
C SER A 147 -10.42 6.92 -1.13
N CYS A 148 -10.51 5.61 -1.01
CA CYS A 148 -9.37 4.71 -0.90
C CYS A 148 -9.26 3.87 -2.16
N ILE A 149 -8.03 3.54 -2.50
CA ILE A 149 -7.67 2.66 -3.62
C ILE A 149 -6.84 1.53 -3.04
N VAL A 150 -7.18 0.30 -3.38
CA VAL A 150 -6.39 -0.89 -3.06
C VAL A 150 -5.86 -1.50 -4.34
N VAL A 151 -4.62 -1.98 -4.30
CA VAL A 151 -4.06 -2.82 -5.35
C VAL A 151 -4.04 -4.25 -4.84
N ARG A 152 -4.94 -5.08 -5.37
CA ARG A 152 -5.10 -6.49 -4.98
C ARG A 152 -4.42 -7.38 -6.00
N GLN A 153 -3.57 -8.29 -5.55
CA GLN A 153 -2.84 -9.23 -6.39
C GLN A 153 -3.40 -10.63 -6.19
N TYR A 154 -3.88 -11.23 -7.28
CA TYR A 154 -4.41 -12.58 -7.35
C TYR A 154 -3.33 -13.51 -7.89
N PRO A 155 -3.05 -14.65 -7.22
CA PRO A 155 -2.06 -15.62 -7.68
C PRO A 155 -2.54 -16.48 -8.84
N CYS A 156 -3.80 -16.33 -9.29
CA CYS A 156 -4.41 -17.14 -10.34
C CYS A 156 -4.90 -16.28 -11.50
N ASP A 157 -4.96 -16.91 -12.68
CA ASP A 157 -5.52 -16.32 -13.88
C ASP A 157 -7.03 -16.62 -13.95
N PRO A 158 -7.89 -15.60 -14.13
CA PRO A 158 -9.34 -15.75 -14.20
C PRO A 158 -9.82 -16.60 -15.38
N ALA A 159 -9.01 -16.78 -16.44
CA ALA A 159 -9.37 -17.64 -17.57
C ALA A 159 -9.50 -19.13 -17.21
N TYR A 160 -9.05 -19.55 -16.01
CA TYR A 160 -9.17 -20.93 -15.53
C TYR A 160 -10.38 -21.15 -14.61
N TYR A 161 -11.31 -20.20 -14.53
CA TYR A 161 -12.47 -20.22 -13.64
C TYR A 161 -13.76 -19.80 -14.36
#